data_AF-A0A5C6DH50-F1
#
_entry.id   AF-A0A5C6DH50-F1
#
_cell.length_a   1.000
_cell.length_b   1.000
_cell.length_c   1.000
_cell.angle_alpha   90.00
_cell.angle_beta   90.00
_cell.angle_gamma   90.00
#
_symmetry.space_group_name_H-M   'P 1'
#
loop_
_entity.id
_entity.type
_entity.pdbx_description
1 polymer ?
#
loop_
_entity_poly.entity_id
_entity_poly.type
_entity_poly.pdbx_seq_one_letter_code
_entity_poly.pdbx_strand_id
1 'polypeptide(L)' 'MKTKKNRSIGAQGAGIALGISIGTAIGVATGNLAIWLALGVSLGIVFGSAGRFQNTASDKGGE' A
#
# COMPACT_ATOMS: atom_id res chain seq x y z
N MET A 1 -22.53 21.21 -13.79
CA MET A 1 -22.03 20.64 -12.52
C MET A 1 -20.86 19.72 -12.83
N LYS A 2 -19.65 20.00 -12.29
CA LYS A 2 -18.45 19.19 -12.55
C LYS A 2 -18.33 18.17 -11.42
N THR A 3 -18.74 16.92 -11.67
CA THR A 3 -18.72 15.87 -10.66
C THR A 3 -17.30 15.31 -10.53
N LYS A 4 -16.52 15.88 -9.61
CA LYS A 4 -15.16 15.44 -9.23
C LYS A 4 -15.31 14.05 -8.57
N LYS A 5 -15.26 12.99 -9.38
CA LYS A 5 -15.31 11.58 -8.92
C LYS A 5 -13.98 11.24 -8.26
N ASN A 6 -13.90 11.46 -6.95
CA ASN A 6 -12.73 11.15 -6.15
C ASN A 6 -12.60 9.62 -6.02
N ARG A 7 -11.59 9.05 -6.68
CA ARG A 7 -11.31 7.62 -6.66
C ARG A 7 -10.61 7.32 -5.35
N SER A 8 -11.36 7.07 -4.29
CA SER A 8 -10.77 6.58 -3.05
C SER A 8 -10.14 5.22 -3.33
N ILE A 9 -8.81 5.19 -3.30
CA ILE A 9 -8.08 3.93 -3.26
C ILE A 9 -8.45 3.32 -1.90
N GLY A 10 -9.19 2.23 -1.92
CA GLY A 10 -9.65 1.57 -0.70
C GLY A 10 -8.47 1.32 0.23
N ALA A 11 -8.64 1.60 1.52
CA ALA A 11 -7.59 1.52 2.54
C ALA A 11 -6.80 0.18 2.52
N GLN A 12 -7.42 -0.89 2.02
CA GLN A 12 -6.78 -2.19 1.86
C GLN A 12 -5.71 -2.21 0.74
N GLY A 13 -5.89 -1.44 -0.33
CA GLY A 13 -4.91 -1.35 -1.42
C GLY A 13 -3.62 -0.63 -1.03
N ALA A 14 -3.69 0.30 -0.07
CA ALA A 14 -2.51 1.04 0.41
C ALA A 14 -1.55 0.15 1.21
N GLY A 15 -2.08 -0.75 2.07
CA GLY A 15 -1.25 -1.70 2.83
C GLY A 15 -0.52 -2.68 1.92
N ILE A 16 -1.21 -3.19 0.89
CA ILE A 16 -0.59 -4.07 -0.12
C ILE A 16 0.46 -3.31 -0.94
N ALA A 17 0.18 -2.07 -1.37
CA ALA A 17 1.15 -1.27 -2.12
C ALA A 17 2.45 -1.01 -1.32
N LEU A 18 2.32 -0.69 -0.03
CA LEU A 18 3.47 -0.53 0.87
C LEU A 18 4.25 -1.84 1.03
N GLY A 19 3.56 -2.94 1.34
CA GLY A 19 4.17 -4.25 1.50
C GLY A 19 4.92 -4.72 0.24
N ILE A 20 4.35 -4.51 -0.94
CA ILE A 20 4.99 -4.82 -2.22
C ILE A 20 6.20 -3.91 -2.44
N SER A 21 6.08 -2.59 -2.23
CA SER A 21 7.20 -1.66 -2.48
C SER A 21 8.46 -2.02 -1.68
N ILE A 22 8.27 -2.39 -0.40
CA ILE A 22 9.35 -2.78 0.50
C ILE A 22 9.86 -4.20 0.18
N GLY A 23 8.96 -5.16 -0.02
CA GLY A 23 9.32 -6.54 -0.37
C GLY A 23 10.08 -6.63 -1.69
N THR A 24 9.69 -5.84 -2.69
CA THR A 24 10.40 -5.76 -3.98
C THR A 24 11.77 -5.10 -3.82
N ALA A 25 11.88 -3.99 -3.09
CA ALA A 25 13.18 -3.32 -2.90
C ALA A 25 14.21 -4.26 -2.23
N ILE A 26 13.80 -4.95 -1.16
CA ILE A 26 14.68 -5.88 -0.44
C ILE A 26 14.94 -7.14 -1.29
N GLY A 27 13.93 -7.67 -1.97
CA GLY A 27 14.06 -8.85 -2.81
C GLY A 27 14.96 -8.65 -4.02
N VAL A 28 14.96 -7.45 -4.64
CA VAL A 28 15.92 -7.06 -5.67
C VAL A 28 17.33 -7.00 -5.09
N ALA A 29 17.50 -6.37 -3.93
CA ALA A 29 18.80 -6.21 -3.28
C ALA A 29 19.44 -7.54 -2.85
N THR A 30 18.64 -8.53 -2.47
CA THR A 30 19.10 -9.88 -2.05
C THR A 30 19.07 -10.92 -3.17
N GLY A 31 18.63 -10.55 -4.38
CA GLY A 31 18.51 -11.47 -5.52
C GLY A 31 17.46 -12.59 -5.33
N ASN A 32 16.60 -12.50 -4.31
CA ASN A 32 15.62 -13.52 -3.94
C ASN A 32 14.21 -12.94 -3.86
N LEU A 33 13.71 -12.47 -5.00
CA LEU A 33 12.40 -11.82 -5.10
C LEU A 33 11.25 -12.68 -4.61
N ALA A 34 11.21 -13.98 -4.93
CA ALA A 34 10.07 -14.86 -4.62
C ALA A 34 9.72 -14.88 -3.12
N ILE A 35 10.74 -15.03 -2.27
CA ILE A 35 10.56 -15.09 -0.81
C ILE A 35 10.14 -13.71 -0.28
N TRP A 36 10.85 -12.65 -0.67
CA TRP A 36 10.59 -11.31 -0.17
C TRP A 36 9.27 -10.71 -0.66
N LEU A 37 8.79 -11.10 -1.85
CA LEU A 37 7.48 -10.69 -2.35
C LEU A 37 6.34 -11.37 -1.58
N ALA A 38 6.47 -12.68 -1.29
CA ALA A 38 5.51 -13.40 -0.47
C ALA A 38 5.43 -12.82 0.95
N LEU A 39 6.58 -12.47 1.54
CA LEU A 39 6.66 -11.78 2.83
C LEU A 39 6.05 -10.38 2.76
N GLY A 40 6.42 -9.57 1.76
CA GLY A 40 5.91 -8.22 1.57
C GLY A 40 4.39 -8.16 1.41
N VAL A 41 3.81 -9.09 0.63
CA VAL A 41 2.36 -9.20 0.47
C VAL A 41 1.68 -9.65 1.76
N SER A 42 2.20 -10.68 2.44
CA SER A 42 1.62 -11.18 3.69
C SER A 42 1.63 -10.10 4.79
N LEU A 43 2.74 -9.37 4.92
CA LEU A 43 2.86 -8.23 5.83
C LEU A 43 1.94 -7.09 5.40
N GLY A 44 1.86 -6.76 4.11
CA GLY A 44 0.94 -5.74 3.59
C GLY A 44 -0.53 -6.06 3.89
N ILE A 45 -0.92 -7.34 3.87
CA ILE A 45 -2.28 -7.80 4.22
C ILE A 45 -2.48 -7.80 5.74
N VAL A 46 -1.49 -8.25 6.52
CA VAL A 46 -1.57 -8.23 8.00
C VAL A 46 -1.64 -6.81 8.52
N PHE A 47 -0.74 -5.92 8.09
CA PHE A 47 -0.76 -4.51 8.51
C PHE A 47 -1.92 -3.75 7.89
N GLY A 48 -2.33 -4.08 6.67
CA GLY A 48 -3.50 -3.47 6.01
C GLY A 48 -4.85 -3.94 6.55
N SER A 49 -4.94 -5.13 7.14
CA SER A 49 -6.17 -5.66 7.76
C SER A 49 -6.22 -5.48 9.28
N ALA A 50 -5.10 -5.64 9.98
CA ALA A 50 -4.98 -5.38 11.42
C ALA A 50 -4.86 -3.88 11.72
N GLY A 51 -4.27 -3.13 10.79
CA GLY A 51 -4.18 -1.69 10.87
C GLY A 51 -5.46 -1.03 10.41
N ARG A 52 -6.25 -0.55 11.37
CA ARG A 52 -6.89 0.77 11.26
C ARG A 52 -5.81 1.86 11.21
N PHE A 53 -4.77 1.71 10.37
CA PHE A 53 -3.76 2.71 10.11
C PHE A 53 -4.42 3.80 9.26
N GLN A 54 -5.23 4.56 9.98
CA GLN A 54 -5.44 5.99 9.90
C GLN A 54 -4.48 6.69 8.94
N ASN A 55 -5.10 7.29 7.91
CA ASN A 55 -4.82 8.61 7.37
C ASN A 55 -3.36 9.00 7.07
N THR A 56 -3.18 9.47 5.82
CA THR A 56 -2.17 10.42 5.28
C THR A 56 -1.33 9.76 4.18
N ALA A 57 -1.73 9.73 2.91
CA ALA A 57 -1.68 10.91 2.06
C ALA A 57 -2.85 11.87 2.29
N SER A 58 -2.53 13.02 2.87
CA SER A 58 -3.38 14.19 2.79
C SER A 58 -3.40 14.69 1.34
N ASP A 59 -4.60 14.86 0.81
CA ASP A 59 -4.99 15.91 -0.13
C ASP A 59 -6.43 16.24 0.29
N LYS A 60 -6.82 17.38 0.87
CA LYS A 60 -6.27 18.74 0.93
C LYS A 60 -5.78 19.32 -0.41
N GLY A 61 -6.60 19.17 -1.44
CA GLY A 61 -6.92 20.21 -2.42
C GLY A 61 -8.45 20.39 -2.43
N GLY A 62 -9.01 21.43 -1.80
CA GLY A 62 -8.91 22.78 -2.33
C GLY A 62 -10.05 22.96 -3.33
N GLU A 63 -11.17 23.50 -2.81
CA GLU A 63 -12.35 24.01 -3.54
C GLU A 63 -13.24 22.99 -4.29
#